data_AF-A0A538DJ63-F1
#
_entry.id   AF-A0A538DJ63-F1
#
_cell.length_a   1.000
_cell.length_b   1.000
_cell.length_c   1.000
_cell.angle_alpha   90.00
_cell.angle_beta   90.00
_cell.angle_gamma   90.00
#
_symmetry.space_group_name_H-M   'P 1'
#
loop_
_entity.id
_entity.type
_entity.pdbx_description
1 polymer ?
#
loop_
_entity_poly.entity_id
_entity_poly.type
_entity_poly.pdbx_seq_one_letter_code
_entity_poly.pdbx_strand_id
1 'polypeptide(L)'
;MEWRLAPMGQAEARAISDWRYPSPYSFYDWRADEEDAALLLDEERRKGRFFSAFEENELVGFFELQAKDEELVIGLGLRPDLTGRGLGREFLEAGLAYARENFHPTRFRLSVA
;
A
#
# COMPACT_ATOMS: atom_id res chain seq x y z
N MET A 1 16.63 -7.89 0.18
CA MET A 1 15.35 -8.09 -0.51
C MET A 1 15.05 -6.79 -1.24
N GLU A 2 14.93 -6.80 -2.58
CA GLU A 2 14.71 -5.57 -3.34
C GLU A 2 13.24 -5.45 -3.72
N TRP A 3 12.57 -4.44 -3.17
CA TRP A 3 11.14 -4.24 -3.36
C TRP A 3 10.98 -3.04 -4.26
N ARG A 4 10.30 -3.22 -5.38
CA ARG A 4 10.06 -2.18 -6.37
C ARG A 4 8.65 -1.66 -6.23
N LEU A 5 8.52 -0.35 -6.10
CA LEU A 5 7.24 0.32 -6.14
C LEU A 5 6.98 0.88 -7.55
N ALA A 6 5.73 0.81 -7.98
CA ALA A 6 5.27 1.43 -9.22
C ALA A 6 3.84 1.94 -9.03
N PRO A 7 3.37 2.94 -9.82
CA PRO A 7 1.97 3.31 -9.83
C PRO A 7 1.10 2.08 -10.01
N MET A 8 0.09 1.94 -9.16
CA MET A 8 -0.79 0.78 -9.19
C MET A 8 -1.49 0.70 -10.55
N GLY A 9 -1.60 -0.49 -11.13
CA GLY A 9 -2.43 -0.75 -12.30
C GLY A 9 -3.78 -1.37 -11.91
N GLN A 10 -4.65 -1.58 -12.89
CA GLN A 10 -6.00 -2.08 -12.62
C GLN A 10 -6.01 -3.57 -12.24
N ALA A 11 -5.06 -4.35 -12.76
CA ALA A 11 -4.94 -5.76 -12.41
C ALA A 11 -4.50 -5.93 -10.95
N GLU A 12 -3.54 -5.13 -10.50
CA GLU A 12 -3.07 -5.11 -9.12
C GLU A 12 -4.16 -4.62 -8.16
N ALA A 13 -4.86 -3.54 -8.51
CA ALA A 13 -5.96 -3.00 -7.70
C ALA A 13 -7.04 -4.07 -7.44
N ARG A 14 -7.43 -4.83 -8.48
CA ARG A 14 -8.38 -5.95 -8.35
C ARG A 14 -7.82 -7.03 -7.43
N ALA A 15 -6.59 -7.47 -7.65
CA ALA A 15 -5.94 -8.50 -6.85
C ALA A 15 -5.87 -8.11 -5.36
N ILE A 16 -5.50 -6.86 -5.06
CA ILE A 16 -5.44 -6.31 -3.70
C ILE A 16 -6.84 -6.22 -3.09
N SER A 17 -7.85 -5.82 -3.84
CA SER A 17 -9.25 -5.76 -3.36
C SER A 17 -9.79 -7.14 -2.93
N ASP A 18 -9.23 -8.20 -3.51
CA ASP A 18 -9.59 -9.60 -3.22
C ASP A 18 -8.80 -10.20 -2.06
N TRP A 19 -7.83 -9.48 -1.48
CA TRP A 19 -7.11 -9.96 -0.30
C TRP A 19 -8.05 -10.15 0.89
N ARG A 20 -7.84 -11.24 1.60
CA ARG A 20 -8.57 -11.64 2.79
C ARG A 20 -7.59 -11.99 3.90
N TYR A 21 -7.67 -11.28 5.01
CA TYR A 21 -6.86 -11.51 6.18
C TYR A 21 -7.62 -12.42 7.16
N PRO A 22 -6.93 -13.40 7.77
CA PRO A 22 -7.56 -14.22 8.80
C PRO A 22 -7.91 -13.37 10.03
N SER A 23 -8.96 -13.77 10.73
CA SER A 23 -9.31 -13.19 12.04
C SER A 23 -8.09 -13.19 12.99
N PRO A 24 -7.85 -12.12 13.77
CA PRO A 24 -8.72 -10.95 13.98
C PRO A 24 -8.52 -9.81 12.98
N TYR A 25 -7.74 -10.00 11.91
CA TYR A 25 -7.30 -8.93 11.01
C TYR A 25 -8.21 -8.69 9.80
N SER A 26 -9.37 -9.33 9.73
CA SER A 26 -10.31 -9.20 8.59
C SER A 26 -10.86 -7.78 8.41
N PHE A 27 -10.69 -6.88 9.39
CA PHE A 27 -11.00 -5.46 9.23
C PHE A 27 -10.05 -4.74 8.26
N TYR A 28 -8.91 -5.34 7.91
CA TYR A 28 -8.02 -4.86 6.85
C TYR A 28 -8.40 -5.38 5.46
N ASP A 29 -9.45 -6.22 5.34
CA ASP A 29 -9.96 -6.61 4.04
C ASP A 29 -10.47 -5.36 3.32
N TRP A 30 -9.99 -5.12 2.09
CA TRP A 30 -10.43 -3.98 1.30
C TRP A 30 -11.93 -3.95 1.06
N ARG A 31 -12.60 -5.10 1.08
CA ARG A 31 -14.06 -5.20 0.94
C ARG A 31 -14.82 -5.18 2.28
N ALA A 32 -14.14 -4.98 3.39
CA ALA A 32 -14.82 -4.69 4.66
C ALA A 32 -15.45 -3.29 4.63
N ASP A 33 -14.93 -2.38 3.79
CA ASP A 33 -15.47 -1.05 3.52
C ASP A 33 -15.67 -0.88 2.00
N GLU A 34 -16.93 -0.67 1.59
CA GLU A 34 -17.27 -0.52 0.17
C GLU A 34 -16.71 0.76 -0.45
N GLU A 35 -16.56 1.83 0.32
CA GLU A 35 -16.05 3.11 -0.18
C GLU A 35 -14.54 3.03 -0.46
N ASP A 36 -13.81 2.37 0.44
CA ASP A 36 -12.38 2.09 0.26
C ASP A 36 -12.14 1.18 -0.94
N ALA A 37 -12.92 0.10 -1.10
CA ALA A 37 -12.85 -0.74 -2.29
C ALA A 37 -13.15 0.04 -3.57
N ALA A 38 -14.19 0.87 -3.57
CA ALA A 38 -14.56 1.68 -4.73
C ALA A 38 -13.48 2.71 -5.08
N LEU A 39 -12.81 3.28 -4.07
CA LEU A 39 -11.69 4.19 -4.26
C LEU A 39 -10.47 3.49 -4.86
N LEU A 40 -10.12 2.30 -4.35
CA LEU A 40 -9.02 1.50 -4.88
C LEU A 40 -9.29 0.99 -6.30
N LEU A 41 -10.54 0.69 -6.66
CA LEU A 41 -10.89 0.13 -7.97
C LEU A 41 -11.13 1.18 -9.05
N ASP A 42 -11.34 2.45 -8.68
CA ASP A 42 -11.48 3.56 -9.61
C ASP A 42 -10.11 4.13 -9.99
N GLU A 43 -9.75 4.02 -11.28
CA GLU A 43 -8.44 4.42 -11.79
C GLU A 43 -8.14 5.91 -11.58
N GLU A 44 -9.12 6.79 -11.78
CA GLU A 44 -8.91 8.22 -11.63
C GLU A 44 -8.81 8.62 -10.16
N ARG A 45 -9.60 8.00 -9.28
CA ARG A 45 -9.56 8.29 -7.83
C ARG A 45 -8.28 7.80 -7.16
N ARG A 46 -7.70 6.68 -7.62
CA ARG A 46 -6.47 6.11 -7.05
C ARG A 46 -5.18 6.68 -7.64
N LYS A 47 -5.25 7.32 -8.81
CA LYS A 47 -4.09 7.84 -9.54
C LYS A 47 -3.23 8.77 -8.70
N GLY A 48 -1.92 8.54 -8.72
CA GLY A 48 -0.95 9.35 -7.97
C GLY A 48 -0.97 9.14 -6.45
N ARG A 49 -1.90 8.33 -5.92
CA ARG A 49 -2.02 8.01 -4.49
C ARG A 49 -1.64 6.57 -4.18
N PHE A 50 -1.98 5.62 -5.07
CA PHE A 50 -1.75 4.20 -4.83
C PHE A 50 -0.61 3.62 -5.67
N PHE A 51 0.24 2.85 -5.00
CA PHE A 51 1.42 2.21 -5.56
C PHE A 51 1.43 0.73 -5.21
N SER A 52 1.73 -0.10 -6.19
CA SER A 52 1.92 -1.54 -6.01
C SER A 52 3.38 -1.82 -5.68
N ALA A 53 3.61 -2.69 -4.70
CA ALA A 53 4.94 -3.15 -4.33
C ALA A 53 5.16 -4.57 -4.85
N PHE A 54 6.31 -4.76 -5.49
CA PHE A 54 6.69 -6.01 -6.11
C PHE A 54 8.02 -6.52 -5.56
N GLU A 55 8.12 -7.83 -5.39
CA GLU A 55 9.38 -8.54 -5.29
C GLU A 55 9.54 -9.32 -6.60
N GLU A 56 10.62 -9.04 -7.35
CA GLU A 56 10.77 -9.48 -8.73
C GLU A 56 9.55 -9.09 -9.60
N ASN A 57 8.67 -10.05 -9.88
CA ASN A 57 7.42 -9.87 -10.64
C ASN A 57 6.17 -10.24 -9.81
N GLU A 58 6.32 -10.56 -8.53
CA GLU A 58 5.20 -10.90 -7.65
C GLU A 58 4.67 -9.67 -6.93
N LEU A 59 3.35 -9.50 -6.92
CA LEU A 59 2.69 -8.47 -6.12
C LEU A 59 2.71 -8.87 -4.64
N VAL A 60 3.47 -8.15 -3.83
CA VAL A 60 3.70 -8.47 -2.40
C VAL A 60 3.00 -7.51 -1.44
N GLY A 61 2.60 -6.34 -1.92
CA GLY A 61 2.03 -5.31 -1.08
C GLY A 61 1.52 -4.10 -1.86
N PHE A 62 1.04 -3.11 -1.13
CA PHE A 62 0.72 -1.79 -1.66
C PHE A 62 1.14 -0.69 -0.69
N PHE A 63 1.27 0.51 -1.23
CA PHE A 63 1.36 1.75 -0.49
C PHE A 63 0.30 2.73 -0.97
N GLU A 64 -0.26 3.46 -0.03
CA GLU A 64 -1.03 4.66 -0.26
C GLU A 64 -0.19 5.85 0.22
N LEU A 65 0.19 6.74 -0.69
CA LEU A 65 1.04 7.89 -0.41
C LEU A 65 0.24 9.16 -0.73
N GLN A 66 -0.17 9.89 0.31
CA GLN A 66 -0.96 11.11 0.15
C GLN A 66 -0.20 12.32 0.71
N ALA A 67 0.18 13.24 -0.18
CA ALA A 67 0.81 14.49 0.21
C ALA A 67 -0.22 15.42 0.85
N LYS A 68 0.11 15.97 2.01
CA LYS A 68 -0.64 16.99 2.74
C LYS A 68 0.33 18.06 3.22
N ASP A 69 0.39 19.17 2.48
CA ASP A 69 1.34 20.25 2.72
C ASP A 69 2.79 19.73 2.74
N GLU A 70 3.45 19.80 3.90
CA GLU A 70 4.83 19.35 4.11
C GLU A 70 4.94 17.87 4.57
N GLU A 71 3.80 17.22 4.83
CA GLU A 71 3.72 15.86 5.33
C GLU A 71 3.28 14.87 4.25
N LEU A 72 3.88 13.68 4.22
CA LEU A 72 3.36 12.55 3.47
C LEU A 72 2.69 11.55 4.41
N VAL A 73 1.39 11.35 4.20
CA VAL A 73 0.59 10.35 4.90
C VAL A 73 0.76 9.02 4.19
N ILE A 74 1.07 7.98 4.96
CA ILE A 74 1.32 6.64 4.47
C ILE A 74 0.21 5.71 4.96
N GLY A 75 -0.41 5.01 4.02
CA GLY A 75 -1.08 3.72 4.24
C GLY A 75 -0.27 2.61 3.57
N LEU A 76 -0.34 1.39 4.09
CA LEU A 76 0.35 0.25 3.50
C LEU A 76 -0.33 -1.07 3.89
N GLY A 77 -0.11 -2.10 3.08
CA GLY A 77 -0.52 -3.45 3.39
C GLY A 77 0.34 -4.48 2.67
N LEU A 78 0.66 -5.57 3.37
CA LEU A 78 1.31 -6.75 2.81
C LEU A 78 0.28 -7.76 2.38
N ARG A 79 0.58 -8.53 1.33
CA ARG A 79 -0.24 -9.68 0.94
C ARG A 79 -0.47 -10.60 2.16
N PRO A 80 -1.69 -11.10 2.41
CA PRO A 80 -2.03 -11.78 3.67
C PRO A 80 -1.09 -12.92 4.05
N ASP A 81 -0.64 -13.72 3.08
CA ASP A 81 0.28 -14.85 3.27
C ASP A 81 1.70 -14.44 3.67
N LEU A 82 2.09 -13.18 3.45
CA LEU A 82 3.39 -12.62 3.82
C LEU A 82 3.39 -11.98 5.23
N THR A 83 2.21 -11.81 5.84
CA THR A 83 2.09 -11.26 7.20
C THR A 83 2.63 -12.23 8.27
N GLY A 84 3.01 -11.71 9.45
CA GLY A 84 3.54 -12.52 10.56
C GLY A 84 4.98 -13.03 10.38
N ARG A 85 5.66 -12.67 9.28
CA ARG A 85 7.02 -13.15 8.95
C ARG A 85 8.15 -12.18 9.30
N GLY A 86 7.84 -11.07 10.01
CA GLY A 86 8.83 -10.05 10.36
C GLY A 86 9.24 -9.09 9.23
N LEU A 87 8.57 -9.16 8.06
CA LEU A 87 8.90 -8.37 6.86
C LEU A 87 8.52 -6.89 6.94
N GLY A 88 7.73 -6.48 7.93
CA GLY A 88 7.14 -5.14 7.97
C GLY A 88 8.15 -3.99 8.02
N ARG A 89 9.30 -4.17 8.67
CA ARG A 89 10.35 -3.15 8.74
C ARG A 89 10.96 -2.88 7.37
N GLU A 90 11.47 -3.94 6.73
CA GLU A 90 12.12 -3.84 5.42
C GLU A 90 11.13 -3.32 4.36
N PHE A 91 9.86 -3.75 4.44
CA PHE A 91 8.81 -3.24 3.58
C PHE A 91 8.63 -1.73 3.72
N LEU A 92 8.43 -1.25 4.96
CA LEU A 92 8.22 0.16 5.23
C LEU A 92 9.43 1.00 4.80
N GLU A 93 10.65 0.53 5.07
CA GLU A 93 11.88 1.21 4.66
C GLU A 93 11.97 1.38 3.13
N ALA A 94 11.59 0.36 2.35
CA ALA A 94 11.53 0.44 0.89
C ALA A 94 10.50 1.48 0.42
N GLY A 95 9.30 1.49 1.01
CA GLY A 95 8.27 2.48 0.71
C GLY A 95 8.70 3.91 1.07
N LEU A 96 9.38 4.09 2.21
CA LEU A 96 9.92 5.38 2.61
C LEU A 96 11.03 5.87 1.68
N ALA A 97 11.91 4.98 1.21
CA ALA A 97 12.94 5.33 0.23
C ALA A 97 12.31 5.86 -1.07
N TYR A 98 11.37 5.09 -1.64
CA TYR A 98 10.62 5.50 -2.82
C TYR A 98 9.91 6.84 -2.61
N ALA A 99 9.26 7.02 -1.46
CA ALA A 99 8.54 8.24 -1.16
C ALA A 99 9.45 9.48 -1.05
N ARG A 100 10.66 9.34 -0.49
CA ARG A 100 11.64 10.44 -0.43
C ARG A 100 12.05 10.91 -1.82
N GLU A 101 12.31 9.96 -2.73
CA GLU A 101 12.77 10.27 -4.09
C GLU A 101 11.68 10.90 -4.96
N ASN A 102 10.41 10.52 -4.74
CA ASN A 102 9.31 10.93 -5.62
C ASN A 102 8.48 12.11 -5.07
N PHE A 103 8.39 12.25 -3.74
CA PHE A 103 7.53 13.26 -3.11
C PHE A 103 8.29 14.32 -2.31
N HIS A 104 9.57 14.08 -1.99
CA HIS A 104 10.42 15.00 -1.23
C HIS A 104 9.78 15.54 0.07
N PRO A 105 9.12 14.71 0.91
CA PRO A 105 8.46 15.21 2.11
C PRO A 105 9.48 15.58 3.20
N THR A 106 9.12 16.54 4.05
CA THR A 106 9.92 16.87 5.23
C THR A 106 9.58 15.96 6.41
N ARG A 107 8.37 15.39 6.42
CA ARG A 107 7.88 14.47 7.46
C ARG A 107 6.97 13.38 6.89
N PHE A 108 6.98 12.22 7.55
CA PHE A 108 6.03 11.13 7.31
C PHE A 108 5.06 10.97 8.48
N ARG A 109 3.82 10.58 8.17
CA ARG A 109 2.83 10.14 9.16
C ARG A 109 2.20 8.83 8.74
N LEU A 110 2.15 7.90 9.69
CA LEU A 110 1.45 6.63 9.59
C LEU A 110 0.54 6.51 10.81
N SER A 111 -0.74 6.26 10.58
CA SER A 111 -1.71 5.97 11.64
C SER A 111 -1.96 4.46 11.66
N VAL A 112 -1.88 3.84 12.84
CA VAL A 112 -2.08 2.40 13.04
C VAL A 112 -3.27 2.23 13.99
N ALA A 113 -4.15 1.28 13.68
CA ALA A 113 -5.29 0.91 14.51
C ALA A 113 -4.88 -0.03 15.66
#